data_AF-A0A7X9J0N8-F1
#
_entry.id   AF-A0A7X9J0N8-F1
#
_cell.length_a   1.000
_cell.length_b   1.000
_cell.length_c   1.000
_cell.angle_alpha   90.00
_cell.angle_beta   90.00
_cell.angle_gamma   90.00
#
_symmetry.space_group_name_H-M   'P 1'
#
loop_
_entity.id
_entity.type
_entity.pdbx_description
1 polymer ?
#
loop_
_entity_poly.entity_id
_entity_poly.type
_entity_poly.pdbx_seq_one_letter_code
_entity_poly.pdbx_strand_id
1 'polypeptide(L)'
;MRHEHKILLALALVAALPAGLSGTLAFSATRRGLQAQTADLLVALAREGAGFVEHDVERSVQSIDSVLALPQGGIARFSSGQREAFLSVVYHLFDGHAAAALVDPAGEEAVQEVRRRPEDRGTLLERHPPSSEADAAAFLARIPLEEAVARGRAVSAPYRAAGGDPRVAVAVLA
;
A
#
# COMPACT_ATOMS: atom_id res chain seq x y z
N MET A 1 48.42 51.10 -28.49
CA MET A 1 47.53 49.96 -28.78
C MET A 1 47.45 48.87 -27.69
N ARG A 2 48.52 48.52 -26.95
CA ARG A 2 48.46 47.43 -25.92
C ARG A 2 47.71 47.78 -24.63
N HIS A 3 47.56 49.08 -24.31
CA HIS A 3 46.90 49.54 -23.08
C HIS A 3 45.39 49.75 -23.26
N GLU A 4 44.95 50.22 -24.43
CA GLU A 4 43.52 50.42 -24.76
C GLU A 4 42.74 49.10 -24.75
N HIS A 5 43.34 48.03 -25.29
CA HIS A 5 42.74 46.69 -25.25
C HIS A 5 42.56 46.15 -23.83
N LYS A 6 43.46 46.48 -22.89
CA LYS A 6 43.34 46.07 -21.48
C LYS A 6 42.21 46.79 -20.76
N ILE A 7 42.01 48.07 -21.07
CA ILE A 7 40.94 48.89 -20.48
C ILE A 7 39.57 48.42 -21.01
N LEU A 8 39.44 48.19 -22.32
CA LEU A 8 38.21 47.67 -22.90
C LEU A 8 37.85 46.28 -22.37
N LEU A 9 38.85 45.40 -22.19
CA LEU A 9 38.62 44.07 -21.62
C LEU A 9 38.19 44.14 -20.15
N ALA A 10 38.80 45.03 -19.36
CA ALA A 10 38.40 45.26 -17.97
C ALA A 10 36.97 45.81 -17.89
N LEU A 11 36.59 46.74 -18.77
CA LEU A 11 35.24 47.29 -18.82
C LEU A 11 34.19 46.23 -19.22
N ALA A 12 34.50 45.40 -20.22
CA ALA A 12 33.63 44.32 -20.64
C ALA A 12 33.46 43.27 -19.53
N LEU A 13 34.53 42.96 -18.79
CA LEU A 13 34.48 42.02 -17.67
C LEU A 13 33.62 42.56 -16.53
N VAL A 14 33.77 43.84 -16.18
CA VAL A 14 32.97 44.52 -15.14
C VAL A 14 31.49 44.64 -15.54
N ALA A 15 31.18 44.76 -16.83
CA ALA A 15 29.80 44.77 -17.31
C ALA A 15 29.17 43.36 -17.35
N ALA A 16 29.95 42.34 -17.74
CA ALA A 16 29.44 40.98 -17.94
C ALA A 16 29.37 40.15 -16.64
N LEU A 17 30.30 40.35 -15.70
CA LEU A 17 30.35 39.60 -14.44
C LEU A 17 29.08 39.76 -13.59
N PRO A 18 28.60 40.99 -13.30
CA PRO A 18 27.39 41.19 -12.51
C PRO A 18 26.14 40.60 -13.18
N ALA A 19 26.06 40.68 -14.52
CA ALA A 19 24.97 40.09 -15.28
C ALA A 19 24.97 38.55 -15.22
N GLY A 20 26.14 37.92 -15.35
CA GLY A 20 26.30 36.46 -15.23
C GLY A 20 26.05 35.94 -13.81
N LEU A 21 26.54 36.65 -12.79
CA LEU A 21 26.28 36.34 -11.38
C LEU A 21 24.79 36.49 -11.03
N SER A 22 24.14 37.56 -11.49
CA SER A 22 22.71 37.77 -11.28
C SER A 22 21.86 36.69 -11.97
N GLY A 23 22.19 36.32 -13.21
CA GLY A 23 21.50 35.26 -13.95
C GLY A 23 21.65 33.86 -13.31
N THR A 24 22.84 33.52 -12.80
CA THR A 24 23.06 32.23 -12.13
C THR A 24 22.40 32.15 -10.76
N LEU A 25 22.39 33.25 -9.99
CA LEU A 25 21.66 33.32 -8.72
C LEU A 25 20.14 33.21 -8.94
N ALA A 26 19.59 33.94 -9.91
CA ALA A 26 18.19 33.84 -10.30
C ALA A 26 17.83 32.41 -10.76
N PHE A 27 18.64 31.81 -11.63
CA PHE A 27 18.42 30.43 -12.09
C PHE A 27 18.51 29.42 -10.94
N SER A 28 19.47 29.57 -10.02
CA SER A 28 19.62 28.69 -8.85
C SER A 28 18.47 28.84 -7.85
N ALA A 29 17.92 30.05 -7.70
CA ALA A 29 16.78 30.33 -6.84
C ALA A 29 15.49 29.75 -7.44
N THR A 30 15.26 29.96 -8.74
CA THR A 30 14.13 29.38 -9.47
C THR A 30 14.19 27.86 -9.49
N ARG A 31 15.37 27.27 -9.71
CA ARG A 31 15.56 25.80 -9.67
C ARG A 31 15.27 25.23 -8.28
N ARG A 32 15.75 25.89 -7.21
CA ARG A 32 15.45 25.48 -5.82
C ARG A 32 13.97 25.62 -5.49
N GLY A 33 13.34 26.72 -5.91
CA GLY A 33 11.90 26.94 -5.75
C GLY A 33 11.07 25.88 -6.45
N LEU A 34 11.40 25.55 -7.71
CA LEU A 34 10.75 24.49 -8.47
C LEU A 34 10.94 23.11 -7.82
N GLN A 35 12.16 22.79 -7.35
CA GLN A 35 12.43 21.53 -6.65
C GLN A 35 11.61 21.41 -5.35
N ALA A 36 11.57 22.46 -4.53
CA ALA A 36 10.77 22.49 -3.31
C ALA A 36 9.27 22.31 -3.62
N GLN A 37 8.76 23.04 -4.62
CA GLN A 37 7.36 22.94 -5.04
C GLN A 37 7.02 21.55 -5.58
N THR A 38 7.90 20.92 -6.35
CA THR A 38 7.70 19.53 -6.80
C THR A 38 7.71 18.55 -5.63
N ALA A 39 8.58 18.74 -4.63
CA ALA A 39 8.63 17.89 -3.45
C ALA A 39 7.33 18.01 -2.64
N ASP A 40 6.83 19.24 -2.43
CA ASP A 40 5.57 19.49 -1.74
C ASP A 40 4.38 18.88 -2.48
N LEU A 41 4.34 18.98 -3.82
CA LEU A 41 3.32 18.34 -4.65
C LEU A 41 3.39 16.81 -4.55
N LEU A 42 4.58 16.21 -4.59
CA LEU A 42 4.73 14.76 -4.44
C LEU A 42 4.28 14.28 -3.04
N VAL A 43 4.57 15.04 -1.99
CA VAL A 43 4.10 14.75 -0.63
C VAL A 43 2.58 14.89 -0.54
N ALA A 44 2.00 15.92 -1.15
CA ALA A 44 0.55 16.12 -1.18
C ALA A 44 -0.15 14.96 -1.90
N LEU A 45 0.34 14.57 -3.08
CA LEU A 45 -0.18 13.42 -3.83
C LEU A 45 -0.02 12.11 -3.06
N ALA A 46 1.10 11.90 -2.37
CA ALA A 46 1.30 10.72 -1.54
C ALA A 46 0.30 10.66 -0.38
N ARG A 47 -0.01 11.80 0.25
CA ARG A 47 -1.02 11.88 1.33
C ARG A 47 -2.44 11.65 0.81
N GLU A 48 -2.78 12.24 -0.34
CA GLU A 48 -4.07 12.03 -0.99
C GLU A 48 -4.26 10.55 -1.37
N GLY A 49 -3.23 9.94 -1.97
CA GLY A 49 -3.23 8.51 -2.27
C GLY A 49 -3.35 7.63 -1.02
N ALA A 50 -2.66 7.98 0.07
CA ALA A 50 -2.77 7.26 1.33
C ALA A 50 -4.20 7.33 1.90
N GLY A 51 -4.83 8.51 1.88
CA GLY A 51 -6.20 8.68 2.34
C GLY A 51 -7.22 7.91 1.48
N PHE A 52 -6.99 7.82 0.17
CA PHE A 52 -7.81 6.98 -0.71
C PHE A 52 -7.72 5.49 -0.34
N VAL A 53 -6.49 4.98 -0.15
CA VAL A 53 -6.27 3.57 0.23
C VAL A 53 -6.84 3.28 1.61
N GLU A 54 -6.68 4.18 2.58
CA GLU A 54 -7.27 4.06 3.91
C GLU A 54 -8.80 3.93 3.83
N HIS A 55 -9.45 4.81 3.07
CA HIS A 55 -10.90 4.76 2.87
C HIS A 55 -11.36 3.48 2.17
N ASP A 56 -10.61 3.00 1.19
CA ASP A 56 -10.92 1.75 0.47
C ASP A 56 -10.79 0.53 1.40
N VAL A 57 -9.70 0.45 2.17
CA VAL A 57 -9.50 -0.61 3.18
C VAL A 57 -10.59 -0.56 4.24
N GLU A 58 -10.93 0.62 4.77
CA GLU A 58 -12.02 0.77 5.75
C GLU A 58 -13.36 0.29 5.19
N ARG A 59 -13.67 0.63 3.93
CA ARG A 59 -14.88 0.17 3.25
C ARG A 59 -14.89 -1.35 3.12
N SER A 60 -13.78 -1.96 2.72
CA SER A 60 -13.65 -3.42 2.64
C SER A 60 -13.82 -4.08 4.00
N VAL A 61 -13.17 -3.55 5.05
CA VAL A 61 -13.31 -4.03 6.43
C VAL A 61 -14.77 -3.97 6.88
N GLN A 62 -15.45 -2.84 6.66
CA GLN A 62 -16.85 -2.68 7.03
C GLN A 62 -17.76 -3.66 6.27
N SER A 63 -17.46 -3.91 5.00
CA SER A 63 -18.22 -4.88 4.23
C SER A 63 -17.99 -6.31 4.73
N ILE A 64 -16.77 -6.67 5.11
CA ILE A 64 -16.45 -7.97 5.73
C ILE A 64 -17.19 -8.10 7.07
N ASP A 65 -17.14 -7.08 7.92
CA ASP A 65 -17.81 -7.04 9.22
C ASP A 65 -19.33 -7.26 9.08
N SER A 66 -19.96 -6.65 8.07
CA SER A 66 -21.38 -6.85 7.78
C SER A 66 -21.74 -8.29 7.37
N VAL A 67 -20.81 -9.00 6.73
CA VAL A 67 -20.98 -10.41 6.34
C VAL A 67 -20.71 -11.35 7.53
N LEU A 68 -19.81 -10.94 8.43
CA LEU A 68 -19.43 -11.68 9.63
C LEU A 68 -20.39 -11.48 10.81
N ALA A 69 -21.38 -10.59 10.69
CA ALA A 69 -22.42 -10.33 11.69
C ALA A 69 -23.36 -11.55 11.88
N LEU A 70 -22.84 -12.58 12.55
CA LEU A 70 -23.54 -13.83 12.83
C LEU A 70 -24.15 -13.82 14.25
N PRO A 71 -25.21 -14.62 14.50
CA PRO A 71 -25.78 -14.78 15.83
C PRO A 71 -24.76 -15.31 16.86
N GLN A 72 -25.04 -15.11 18.15
CA GLN A 72 -24.14 -15.52 19.25
C GLN A 72 -23.61 -16.95 19.05
N GLY A 73 -22.28 -17.09 18.98
CA GLY A 73 -21.57 -18.35 18.69
C GLY A 73 -20.82 -18.38 17.36
N GLY A 74 -21.12 -17.47 16.44
CA GLY A 74 -20.30 -17.14 15.27
C GLY A 74 -19.85 -18.33 14.41
N ILE A 75 -18.75 -18.10 13.68
CA ILE A 75 -18.07 -19.11 12.85
C ILE A 75 -17.49 -20.24 13.71
N ALA A 76 -17.25 -19.99 15.01
CA ALA A 76 -16.70 -20.98 15.94
C ALA A 76 -17.57 -22.24 16.06
N ARG A 77 -18.90 -22.14 15.90
CA ARG A 77 -19.81 -23.28 15.93
C ARG A 77 -19.85 -24.11 14.64
N PHE A 78 -19.32 -23.58 13.55
CA PHE A 78 -19.28 -24.31 12.29
C PHE A 78 -18.34 -25.51 12.39
N SER A 79 -18.72 -26.63 11.76
CA SER A 79 -17.79 -27.74 11.52
C SER A 79 -16.67 -27.29 10.57
N SER A 80 -15.57 -28.04 10.51
CA SER A 80 -14.44 -27.72 9.62
C SER A 80 -14.87 -27.51 8.16
N GLY A 81 -15.71 -28.39 7.61
CA GLY A 81 -16.23 -28.24 6.24
C GLY A 81 -17.16 -27.03 6.06
N GLN A 82 -17.89 -26.62 7.10
CA GLN A 82 -18.71 -25.41 7.05
C GLN A 82 -17.86 -24.14 7.11
N ARG A 83 -16.76 -24.14 7.88
CA ARG A 83 -15.79 -23.05 7.91
C ARG A 83 -15.10 -22.89 6.55
N GLU A 84 -14.81 -24.00 5.88
CA GLU A 84 -14.22 -24.00 4.53
C GLU A 84 -15.15 -23.38 3.50
N ALA A 85 -16.39 -23.86 3.47
CA ALA A 85 -17.41 -23.35 2.57
C ALA A 85 -17.66 -21.86 2.83
N PHE A 86 -17.74 -21.46 4.10
CA PHE A 86 -17.90 -20.06 4.49
C PHE A 86 -16.74 -19.19 4.02
N LEU A 87 -15.50 -19.59 4.30
CA LEU A 87 -14.30 -18.85 3.89
C LEU A 87 -14.21 -18.75 2.37
N SER A 88 -14.56 -19.81 1.65
CA SER A 88 -14.61 -19.80 0.19
C SER A 88 -15.66 -18.82 -0.34
N VAL A 89 -16.87 -18.79 0.25
CA VAL A 89 -17.91 -17.81 -0.13
C VAL A 89 -17.45 -16.39 0.14
N VAL A 90 -16.89 -16.11 1.32
CA VAL A 90 -16.36 -14.77 1.66
C VAL A 90 -15.26 -14.36 0.71
N TYR A 91 -14.31 -15.25 0.41
CA TYR A 91 -13.24 -14.99 -0.54
C TYR A 91 -13.79 -14.58 -1.91
N HIS A 92 -14.76 -15.32 -2.46
CA HIS A 92 -15.34 -15.01 -3.77
C HIS A 92 -16.31 -13.82 -3.79
N LEU A 93 -16.80 -13.38 -2.63
CA LEU A 93 -17.66 -12.20 -2.53
C LEU A 93 -16.89 -10.90 -2.75
N PHE A 94 -15.59 -10.90 -2.41
CA PHE A 94 -14.76 -9.71 -2.44
C PHE A 94 -13.66 -9.80 -3.50
N ASP A 95 -13.90 -9.15 -4.64
CA ASP A 95 -12.92 -9.06 -5.72
C ASP A 95 -11.58 -8.48 -5.24
N GLY A 96 -10.48 -8.86 -5.91
CA GLY A 96 -9.15 -8.32 -5.64
C GLY A 96 -8.42 -8.87 -4.41
N HIS A 97 -9.08 -9.65 -3.55
CA HIS A 97 -8.43 -10.28 -2.39
C HIS A 97 -7.46 -11.36 -2.85
N ALA A 98 -6.20 -11.28 -2.41
CA ALA A 98 -5.16 -12.24 -2.81
C ALA A 98 -5.25 -13.58 -2.06
N ALA A 99 -5.71 -13.53 -0.81
CA ALA A 99 -5.90 -14.68 0.06
C ALA A 99 -6.88 -14.31 1.18
N ALA A 100 -7.52 -15.32 1.78
CA ALA A 100 -8.31 -15.20 2.99
C ALA A 100 -7.98 -16.38 3.91
N ALA A 101 -7.95 -16.16 5.22
CA ALA A 101 -7.69 -17.20 6.21
C ALA A 101 -8.61 -17.07 7.42
N LEU A 102 -8.94 -18.21 8.02
CA LEU A 102 -9.52 -18.31 9.35
C LEU A 102 -8.41 -18.70 10.31
N VAL A 103 -8.20 -17.91 11.36
CA VAL A 103 -7.14 -18.12 12.36
C VAL A 103 -7.81 -18.30 13.72
N ASP A 104 -7.29 -19.23 14.53
CA ASP A 104 -7.74 -19.36 15.92
C ASP A 104 -7.33 -18.09 16.70
N PRO A 105 -8.20 -17.49 17.54
CA PRO A 105 -7.82 -16.39 18.42
C PRO A 105 -6.61 -16.69 19.33
N ALA A 106 -6.27 -17.96 19.58
CA ALA A 106 -5.05 -18.35 20.30
C ALA A 106 -3.76 -18.17 19.47
N GLY A 107 -3.86 -17.99 18.14
CA GLY A 107 -2.73 -17.66 17.27
C GLY A 107 -1.77 -18.79 16.95
N GLU A 108 -2.13 -20.03 17.25
CA GLU A 108 -1.25 -21.19 17.05
C GLU A 108 -1.03 -21.48 15.56
N GLU A 109 -2.09 -21.62 14.75
CA GLU A 109 -2.00 -21.80 13.28
C GLU A 109 -3.28 -21.32 12.58
N ALA A 110 -3.19 -21.08 11.27
CA ALA A 110 -4.38 -20.86 10.44
C ALA A 110 -5.21 -22.15 10.38
N VAL A 111 -6.45 -22.07 10.83
CA VAL A 111 -7.43 -23.17 10.77
C VAL A 111 -7.78 -23.50 9.33
N GLN A 112 -7.82 -22.48 8.46
CA GLN A 112 -8.10 -22.64 7.04
C GLN A 112 -7.57 -21.46 6.22
N GLU A 113 -7.19 -21.72 4.97
CA GLU A 113 -6.74 -20.70 4.02
C GLU A 113 -7.34 -20.97 2.63
N VAL A 114 -7.79 -19.91 1.96
CA VAL A 114 -8.22 -19.90 0.57
C VAL A 114 -7.41 -18.87 -0.20
N ARG A 115 -6.85 -19.29 -1.34
CA ARG A 115 -6.13 -18.42 -2.28
C ARG A 115 -6.25 -18.96 -3.69
N ARG A 116 -6.08 -18.08 -4.67
CA ARG A 116 -5.87 -18.49 -6.07
C ARG A 116 -4.41 -18.85 -6.28
N ARG A 117 -4.13 -20.10 -6.64
CA ARG A 117 -2.79 -20.53 -7.06
C ARG A 117 -2.51 -20.11 -8.52
N PRO A 118 -1.25 -19.91 -8.92
CA PRO A 118 -0.91 -19.54 -10.30
C PRO A 118 -1.44 -20.50 -11.38
N GLU A 119 -1.54 -21.79 -11.05
CA GLU A 119 -2.07 -22.86 -11.89
C GLU A 119 -3.60 -22.89 -11.96
N ASP A 120 -4.30 -22.27 -11.02
CA ASP A 120 -5.76 -22.32 -10.95
C ASP A 120 -6.40 -21.59 -12.13
N ARG A 121 -7.52 -22.14 -12.61
CA ARG A 121 -8.30 -21.61 -13.73
C ARG A 121 -9.77 -21.53 -13.32
N GLY A 122 -10.46 -20.50 -13.79
CA GLY A 122 -11.89 -20.30 -13.53
C GLY A 122 -12.26 -18.82 -13.51
N THR A 123 -13.42 -18.49 -14.07
CA THR A 123 -13.88 -17.10 -14.22
C THR A 123 -14.08 -16.36 -12.90
N LEU A 124 -14.46 -17.09 -11.83
CA LEU A 124 -14.55 -16.50 -10.48
C LEU A 124 -13.18 -16.23 -9.87
N LEU A 125 -12.20 -17.11 -10.14
CA LEU A 125 -10.84 -16.97 -9.61
C LEU A 125 -10.05 -15.88 -10.32
N GLU A 126 -10.35 -15.59 -11.59
CA GLU A 126 -9.67 -14.52 -12.36
C GLU A 126 -9.80 -13.12 -11.75
N ARG A 127 -10.79 -12.91 -10.88
CA ARG A 127 -10.98 -11.67 -10.12
C ARG A 127 -10.00 -11.48 -8.97
N HIS A 128 -9.24 -12.53 -8.65
CA HIS A 128 -8.26 -12.54 -7.58
C HIS A 128 -6.85 -12.61 -8.16
N PRO A 129 -5.91 -11.80 -7.63
CA PRO A 129 -4.52 -11.92 -8.03
C PRO A 129 -3.97 -13.30 -7.61
N PRO A 130 -3.12 -13.93 -8.44
CA PRO A 130 -2.49 -15.18 -8.07
C PRO A 130 -1.58 -14.97 -6.84
N SER A 131 -1.57 -15.95 -5.95
CA SER A 131 -0.78 -15.94 -4.72
C SER A 131 0.05 -17.22 -4.64
N SER A 132 1.37 -17.06 -4.58
CA SER A 132 2.29 -18.20 -4.41
C SER A 132 2.25 -18.72 -2.97
N GLU A 133 2.92 -19.85 -2.71
CA GLU A 133 3.05 -20.37 -1.35
C GLU A 133 3.88 -19.44 -0.44
N ALA A 134 4.90 -18.78 -1.01
CA ALA A 134 5.67 -17.77 -0.29
C ALA A 134 4.80 -16.55 0.08
N ASP A 135 3.88 -16.15 -0.81
CA ASP A 135 2.94 -15.06 -0.54
C ASP A 135 1.92 -15.44 0.55
N ALA A 136 1.46 -16.68 0.56
CA ALA A 136 0.59 -17.22 1.61
C ALA A 136 1.28 -17.19 2.97
N ALA A 137 2.51 -17.70 3.06
CA ALA A 137 3.29 -17.66 4.28
C ALA A 137 3.55 -16.22 4.76
N ALA A 138 3.88 -15.32 3.84
CA ALA A 138 4.06 -13.90 4.15
C ALA A 138 2.75 -13.25 4.63
N PHE A 139 1.61 -13.60 4.04
CA PHE A 139 0.29 -13.13 4.47
C PHE A 139 -0.02 -13.58 5.89
N LEU A 140 0.09 -14.87 6.18
CA LEU A 140 -0.18 -15.42 7.53
C LEU A 140 0.70 -14.78 8.59
N ALA A 141 1.99 -14.58 8.30
CA ALA A 141 2.94 -13.93 9.22
C ALA A 141 2.65 -12.43 9.46
N ARG A 142 1.78 -11.81 8.66
CA ARG A 142 1.43 -10.39 8.75
C ARG A 142 0.03 -10.14 9.30
N ILE A 143 -0.73 -11.18 9.61
CA ILE A 143 -2.05 -11.04 10.24
C ILE A 143 -1.87 -10.39 11.63
N PRO A 144 -2.44 -9.20 11.88
CA PRO A 144 -2.30 -8.49 13.15
C PRO A 144 -3.26 -9.06 14.21
N LEU A 145 -3.01 -10.30 14.63
CA LEU A 145 -3.94 -11.06 15.47
C LEU A 145 -4.09 -10.44 16.86
N GLU A 146 -2.99 -10.04 17.51
CA GLU A 146 -3.02 -9.46 18.86
C GLU A 146 -3.91 -8.20 18.90
N GLU A 147 -3.72 -7.29 17.94
CA GLU A 147 -4.53 -6.09 17.85
C GLU A 147 -5.99 -6.39 17.47
N ALA A 148 -6.23 -7.37 16.61
CA ALA A 148 -7.58 -7.76 16.22
C ALA A 148 -8.35 -8.40 17.39
N VAL A 149 -7.71 -9.23 18.21
CA VAL A 149 -8.32 -9.78 19.43
C VAL A 149 -8.61 -8.66 20.44
N ALA A 150 -7.72 -7.68 20.58
CA ALA A 150 -7.90 -6.58 21.52
C ALA A 150 -8.98 -5.56 21.09
N ARG A 151 -9.13 -5.31 19.78
CA ARG A 151 -9.97 -4.21 19.24
C ARG A 151 -11.13 -4.70 18.36
N GLY A 152 -11.29 -6.00 18.19
CA GLY A 152 -12.23 -6.62 17.25
C GLY A 152 -11.76 -6.58 15.79
N ARG A 153 -10.84 -5.68 15.42
CA ARG A 153 -10.27 -5.58 14.07
C ARG A 153 -8.90 -4.93 14.07
N ALA A 154 -8.07 -5.27 13.10
CA ALA A 154 -6.78 -4.62 12.88
C ALA A 154 -6.30 -4.74 11.43
N VAL A 155 -5.42 -3.80 11.04
CA VAL A 155 -4.78 -3.76 9.72
C VAL A 155 -3.27 -3.77 9.93
N SER A 156 -2.56 -4.59 9.16
CA SER A 156 -1.12 -4.71 9.24
C SER A 156 -0.42 -3.50 8.64
N ALA A 157 0.86 -3.33 8.96
CA ALA A 157 1.73 -2.49 8.13
C ALA A 157 1.76 -3.03 6.68
N PRO A 158 1.88 -2.15 5.67
CA PRO A 158 2.05 -2.58 4.28
C PRO A 158 3.28 -3.47 4.11
N TYR A 159 3.14 -4.52 3.31
CA TYR A 159 4.23 -5.41 2.93
C TYR A 159 4.20 -5.67 1.43
N ARG A 160 5.24 -6.32 0.89
CA ARG A 160 5.29 -6.70 -0.52
C ARG A 160 5.18 -8.21 -0.65
N ALA A 161 4.37 -8.63 -1.62
CA ALA A 161 4.38 -10.00 -2.11
C ALA A 161 5.72 -10.32 -2.81
N ALA A 162 6.00 -11.59 -3.03
CA ALA A 162 7.16 -12.06 -3.80
C ALA A 162 7.19 -11.46 -5.22
N GLY A 163 6.02 -11.24 -5.83
CA GLY A 163 5.88 -10.54 -7.11
C GLY A 163 6.11 -9.02 -7.07
N GLY A 164 6.27 -8.44 -5.88
CA GLY A 164 6.52 -7.01 -5.66
C GLY A 164 5.29 -6.17 -5.37
N ASP A 165 4.09 -6.72 -5.53
CA ASP A 165 2.83 -6.01 -5.30
C ASP A 165 2.67 -5.61 -3.82
N PRO A 166 2.30 -4.36 -3.53
CA PRO A 166 2.02 -3.92 -2.17
C PRO A 166 0.72 -4.56 -1.66
N ARG A 167 0.74 -5.05 -0.44
CA ARG A 167 -0.40 -5.70 0.23
C ARG A 167 -0.50 -5.24 1.69
N VAL A 168 -1.71 -5.35 2.23
CA VAL A 168 -1.99 -5.22 3.66
C VAL A 168 -2.78 -6.46 4.10
N ALA A 169 -2.58 -6.90 5.32
CA ALA A 169 -3.40 -7.94 5.93
C ALA A 169 -4.44 -7.26 6.83
N VAL A 170 -5.68 -7.69 6.70
CA VAL A 170 -6.80 -7.22 7.53
C VAL A 170 -7.28 -8.39 8.35
N ALA A 171 -7.40 -8.18 9.66
CA ALA A 171 -7.95 -9.16 10.59
C ALA A 171 -9.23 -8.60 11.20
N VAL A 172 -10.28 -9.42 11.23
CA VAL A 172 -11.56 -9.12 11.86
C VAL A 172 -11.92 -10.30 12.76
N LEU A 173 -12.28 -10.01 14.00
CA LEU A 173 -12.72 -10.99 14.99
C LEU A 173 -14.18 -11.38 14.69
N ALA A 174 -14.45 -12.68 14.58
CA ALA A 174 -15.75 -13.24 14.19
C ALA A 174 -16.22 -14.38 15.11
#